data_AF-A0A353Q287-F1
#
_entry.id   AF-A0A353Q287-F1
#
_cell.length_a   1.000
_cell.length_b   1.000
_cell.length_c   1.000
_cell.angle_alpha   90.00
_cell.angle_beta   90.00
_cell.angle_gamma   90.00
#
_symmetry.space_group_name_H-M   'P 1'
#
loop_
_entity.id
_entity.type
_entity.pdbx_description
1 polymer ?
#
loop_
_entity_poly.entity_id
_entity_poly.type
_entity_poly.pdbx_seq_one_letter_code
_entity_poly.pdbx_strand_id
1 'polypeptide(L)'
;MNVMIRMINNLGYVVLIVFIITRLKYFKKIVRKDKFTKKDKLILSIIFGAFGIIGTYMGTNVNGAIANTRIIGVMAGGILCGPEIGIFAGLIAGIHRFLIDINGITSAPCAITTIISGFAAGYVYKISSNGNNSKWKFGLWSGIIMESLEMLLILLISKPY
;
A
#
# COMPACT_ATOMS: atom_id res chain seq x y z
N MET A 1 -14.35 12.59 19.02
CA MET A 1 -13.90 12.78 17.62
C MET A 1 -14.23 11.53 16.81
N ASN A 2 -15.09 11.66 15.81
CA ASN A 2 -15.59 10.57 14.96
C ASN A 2 -14.44 9.84 14.26
N VAL A 3 -14.54 8.51 14.12
CA VAL A 3 -13.51 7.65 13.48
C VAL A 3 -13.12 8.16 12.09
N MET A 4 -14.11 8.58 11.30
CA MET A 4 -13.90 9.17 9.97
C MET A 4 -12.92 10.35 10.00
N ILE A 5 -13.05 11.28 10.96
CA ILE A 5 -12.16 12.45 11.06
C ILE A 5 -10.73 12.01 11.38
N ARG A 6 -10.56 11.01 12.27
CA ARG A 6 -9.23 10.46 12.58
C ARG A 6 -8.58 9.83 11.35
N MET A 7 -9.33 9.03 10.59
CA MET A 7 -8.82 8.40 9.38
C MET A 7 -8.44 9.41 8.30
N ILE A 8 -9.23 10.48 8.12
CA ILE A 8 -8.90 11.58 7.20
C ILE A 8 -7.59 12.26 7.62
N ASN A 9 -7.43 12.59 8.90
CA ASN A 9 -6.19 13.20 9.41
C ASN A 9 -4.99 12.28 9.21
N ASN A 10 -5.16 10.98 9.51
CA ASN A 10 -4.11 9.98 9.35
C ASN A 10 -3.68 9.82 7.89
N LEU A 11 -4.63 9.80 6.96
CA LEU A 11 -4.33 9.83 5.53
C LEU A 11 -3.57 11.10 5.15
N GLY A 12 -3.95 12.26 5.70
CA GLY A 12 -3.25 13.53 5.52
C GLY A 12 -1.77 13.44 5.92
N TYR A 13 -1.47 12.84 7.08
CA TYR A 13 -0.09 12.62 7.52
C TYR A 13 0.69 11.69 6.60
N VAL A 14 0.07 10.59 6.17
CA VAL A 14 0.68 9.65 5.21
C VAL A 14 1.01 10.37 3.90
N VAL A 15 0.06 11.12 3.34
CA VAL A 15 0.25 11.88 2.11
C VAL A 15 1.35 12.93 2.26
N LEU A 16 1.41 13.63 3.39
CA LEU A 16 2.47 14.61 3.68
C LEU A 16 3.86 13.95 3.68
N ILE A 17 4.01 12.81 4.38
CA ILE A 17 5.29 12.09 4.45
C ILE A 17 5.71 11.59 3.06
N VAL A 18 4.78 10.98 2.32
CA VAL A 18 5.01 10.53 0.95
C VAL A 18 5.39 11.72 0.06
N PHE A 19 4.71 12.86 0.20
CA PHE A 19 5.04 14.08 -0.54
C PHE A 19 6.48 14.54 -0.25
N ILE A 20 6.89 14.61 1.02
CA ILE A 20 8.27 14.98 1.37
C ILE A 20 9.28 14.02 0.73
N ILE A 21 9.04 12.71 0.82
CA ILE A 21 9.94 11.68 0.29
C ILE A 21 10.04 11.75 -1.23
N THR A 22 8.92 11.94 -1.93
CA THR A 22 8.91 12.11 -3.39
C THR A 22 9.62 13.40 -3.84
N ARG A 23 9.79 14.38 -2.95
CA ARG A 23 10.52 15.62 -3.23
C ARG A 23 12.04 15.49 -3.07
N LEU A 24 12.54 14.43 -2.42
CA LEU A 24 13.96 14.18 -2.24
C LEU A 24 14.68 13.98 -3.58
N LYS A 25 15.88 14.56 -3.73
CA LYS A 25 16.69 14.49 -4.96
C LYS A 25 16.94 13.05 -5.40
N TYR A 26 17.19 12.16 -4.44
CA TYR A 26 17.49 10.76 -4.70
C TYR A 26 16.28 10.01 -5.30
N PHE A 27 15.09 10.17 -4.70
CA PHE A 27 13.86 9.57 -5.21
C PHE A 27 13.55 10.04 -6.64
N LYS A 28 13.62 11.36 -6.88
CA LYS A 28 13.42 11.93 -8.22
C LYS A 28 14.43 11.39 -9.23
N LYS A 29 15.70 11.25 -8.84
CA LYS A 29 16.76 10.73 -9.71
C LYS A 29 16.47 9.29 -10.12
N ILE A 30 15.96 8.46 -9.21
CA ILE A 30 15.60 7.07 -9.53
C ILE A 30 14.40 7.04 -10.46
N VAL A 31 13.28 7.67 -10.09
CA VAL A 31 12.00 7.56 -10.82
C VAL A 31 12.06 8.16 -12.23
N ARG A 32 12.99 9.07 -12.50
CA ARG A 32 13.22 9.65 -13.84
C ARG A 32 14.07 8.77 -14.76
N LYS A 33 14.58 7.63 -14.31
CA LYS A 33 15.32 6.70 -15.17
C LYS A 33 14.34 5.98 -16.11
N ASP A 34 14.73 5.81 -17.38
CA ASP A 34 13.95 5.02 -18.34
C ASP A 34 13.88 3.54 -17.95
N LYS A 35 14.95 3.02 -17.34
CA LYS A 35 15.05 1.64 -16.86
C LYS A 35 15.61 1.60 -15.45
N PHE A 36 14.88 0.95 -14.54
CA PHE A 36 15.35 0.72 -13.18
C PHE A 36 16.34 -0.44 -13.12
N THR A 37 17.49 -0.19 -12.51
CA THR A 37 18.44 -1.24 -12.16
C THR A 37 17.88 -2.12 -11.03
N LYS A 38 18.48 -3.29 -10.80
CA LYS A 38 18.10 -4.15 -9.65
C LYS A 38 18.18 -3.39 -8.31
N LYS A 39 19.18 -2.52 -8.15
CA LYS A 39 19.34 -1.66 -6.96
C LYS A 39 18.21 -0.65 -6.84
N ASP A 40 17.84 0.00 -7.94
CA ASP A 40 16.72 0.95 -7.97
C ASP A 40 15.41 0.28 -7.57
N LYS A 41 15.12 -0.90 -8.15
CA LYS A 41 13.93 -1.70 -7.81
C LYS A 41 13.91 -2.05 -6.33
N LEU A 42 15.01 -2.57 -5.79
CA LEU A 42 15.12 -2.91 -4.37
C LEU A 42 14.85 -1.70 -3.46
N ILE A 43 15.47 -0.55 -3.76
CA ILE A 43 15.28 0.67 -2.96
C ILE A 43 13.83 1.14 -3.04
N LEU A 44 13.22 1.15 -4.23
CA LEU A 44 11.82 1.53 -4.38
C LEU A 44 10.89 0.56 -3.65
N SER A 45 11.14 -0.75 -3.71
CA SER A 45 10.41 -1.75 -2.92
C SER A 45 10.45 -1.47 -1.42
N ILE A 46 11.63 -1.11 -0.89
CA ILE A 46 11.80 -0.75 0.52
C ILE A 46 11.04 0.54 0.84
N ILE A 47 11.13 1.58 0.00
CA ILE A 47 10.45 2.86 0.22
C ILE A 47 8.93 2.67 0.22
N PHE A 48 8.37 2.00 -0.78
CA PHE A 48 6.92 1.78 -0.86
C PHE A 48 6.42 0.77 0.18
N GLY A 49 7.23 -0.24 0.53
CA GLY A 49 6.96 -1.10 1.68
C GLY A 49 6.91 -0.31 2.98
N ALA A 50 7.85 0.61 3.18
CA ALA A 50 7.86 1.53 4.32
C ALA A 50 6.63 2.45 4.34
N PHE A 51 6.14 2.92 3.18
CA PHE A 51 4.87 3.67 3.12
C PHE A 51 3.70 2.84 3.62
N GLY A 52 3.63 1.55 3.24
CA GLY A 52 2.63 0.64 3.78
C GLY A 52 2.75 0.44 5.30
N ILE A 53 3.98 0.29 5.80
CA ILE A 53 4.24 0.18 7.23
C ILE A 53 3.80 1.45 7.97
N ILE A 54 4.18 2.63 7.47
CA ILE A 54 3.75 3.92 8.02
C ILE A 54 2.22 4.02 8.01
N GLY A 55 1.56 3.62 6.93
CA GLY A 55 0.09 3.57 6.84
C GLY A 55 -0.54 2.72 7.94
N THR A 56 0.13 1.66 8.39
CA THR A 56 -0.31 0.81 9.51
C THR A 56 -0.20 1.52 10.84
N TYR A 57 0.95 2.15 11.12
CA TYR A 57 1.20 2.85 12.37
C TYR A 57 0.38 4.14 12.50
N MET A 58 0.08 4.78 11.37
CA MET A 58 -0.87 5.89 11.32
C MET A 58 -2.31 5.38 11.32
N GLY A 59 -2.58 4.09 11.49
CA GLY A 59 -3.94 3.57 11.60
C GLY A 59 -4.65 4.04 12.88
N THR A 60 -5.98 4.02 12.88
CA THR A 60 -6.79 4.26 14.07
C THR A 60 -7.22 2.91 14.67
N ASN A 61 -6.99 2.73 15.97
CA ASN A 61 -7.53 1.57 16.68
C ASN A 61 -9.04 1.75 16.90
N VAL A 62 -9.81 0.76 16.46
CA VAL A 62 -11.26 0.66 16.59
C VAL A 62 -11.56 -0.72 17.14
N ASN A 63 -11.94 -0.81 18.42
CA ASN A 63 -12.31 -2.06 19.09
C ASN A 63 -11.26 -3.19 18.96
N GLY A 64 -9.97 -2.85 19.04
CA GLY A 64 -8.88 -3.84 18.91
C GLY A 64 -8.47 -4.14 17.46
N ALA A 65 -9.14 -3.55 16.47
CA ALA A 65 -8.75 -3.59 15.06
C ALA A 65 -8.07 -2.29 14.61
N ILE A 66 -7.10 -2.38 13.71
CA ILE A 66 -6.40 -1.20 13.18
C ILE A 66 -6.98 -0.82 11.81
N ALA A 67 -7.84 0.20 11.77
CA ALA A 67 -8.33 0.80 10.53
C ALA A 67 -7.22 1.67 9.93
N ASN A 68 -6.73 1.32 8.74
CA ASN A 68 -5.52 1.88 8.16
C ASN A 68 -5.63 2.03 6.64
N THR A 69 -4.62 2.65 6.02
CA THR A 69 -4.55 2.90 4.57
C THR A 69 -3.27 2.33 3.95
N ARG A 70 -2.80 1.17 4.45
CA ARG A 70 -1.55 0.52 4.05
C ARG A 70 -1.50 0.23 2.55
N ILE A 71 -2.59 -0.28 1.99
CA ILE A 71 -2.66 -0.75 0.59
C ILE A 71 -2.28 0.37 -0.38
N ILE A 72 -2.63 1.62 -0.08
CA ILE A 72 -2.33 2.78 -0.93
C ILE A 72 -0.84 2.88 -1.26
N GLY A 73 0.04 2.73 -0.26
CA GLY A 73 1.49 2.80 -0.47
C GLY A 73 2.02 1.68 -1.36
N VAL A 74 1.59 0.45 -1.09
CA VAL A 74 1.99 -0.75 -1.85
C VAL A 74 1.53 -0.66 -3.30
N MET A 75 0.26 -0.29 -3.51
CA MET A 75 -0.32 -0.17 -4.84
C MET A 75 0.28 0.97 -5.65
N ALA A 76 0.51 2.13 -5.03
CA ALA A 76 1.17 3.24 -5.69
C ALA A 76 2.55 2.83 -6.21
N GLY A 77 3.34 2.10 -5.40
CA GLY A 77 4.65 1.60 -5.82
C GLY A 77 4.59 0.66 -7.02
N GLY A 78 3.67 -0.31 -7.00
CA GLY A 78 3.51 -1.25 -8.09
C GLY A 78 3.03 -0.62 -9.39
N ILE A 79 2.02 0.25 -9.32
CA ILE A 79 1.40 0.88 -10.50
C ILE A 79 2.29 1.95 -11.12
N LEU A 80 3.05 2.68 -10.31
CA LEU A 80 3.91 3.76 -10.80
C LEU A 80 5.28 3.25 -11.24
N CYS A 81 5.87 2.32 -10.46
CA CYS A 81 7.26 1.95 -10.63
C CYS A 81 7.47 0.53 -11.16
N GLY A 82 6.45 -0.32 -11.21
CA GLY A 82 6.53 -1.63 -11.85
C GLY A 82 6.15 -2.79 -10.93
N PRO A 83 5.86 -3.97 -11.53
CA PRO A 83 5.29 -5.11 -10.84
C PRO A 83 6.18 -5.64 -9.71
N GLU A 84 7.50 -5.71 -9.91
CA GLU A 84 8.41 -6.23 -8.89
C GLU A 84 8.39 -5.35 -7.64
N ILE A 85 8.26 -4.02 -7.81
CA ILE A 85 8.24 -3.08 -6.70
C ILE A 85 6.97 -3.28 -5.86
N GLY A 86 5.82 -3.42 -6.52
CA GLY A 86 4.55 -3.70 -5.84
C GLY A 86 4.57 -5.02 -5.07
N ILE A 87 5.06 -6.10 -5.69
CA ILE A 87 5.14 -7.42 -5.05
C ILE A 87 6.03 -7.37 -3.79
N PHE A 88 7.26 -6.86 -3.91
CA PHE A 88 8.17 -6.79 -2.77
C PHE A 88 7.67 -5.81 -1.69
N ALA A 89 7.09 -4.67 -2.07
CA ALA A 89 6.49 -3.74 -1.10
C ALA A 89 5.31 -4.39 -0.35
N GLY A 90 4.47 -5.15 -1.05
CA GLY A 90 3.35 -5.88 -0.47
C GLY A 90 3.80 -6.98 0.48
N LEU A 91 4.86 -7.71 0.14
CA LEU A 91 5.49 -8.68 1.04
C LEU A 91 6.04 -7.99 2.30
N ILE A 92 6.82 -6.92 2.15
CA ILE A 92 7.40 -6.18 3.28
C ILE A 92 6.30 -5.68 4.23
N ALA A 93 5.31 -4.96 3.69
CA ALA A 93 4.27 -4.34 4.50
C ALA A 93 3.27 -5.36 5.05
N GLY A 94 2.95 -6.42 4.30
CA GLY A 94 2.04 -7.49 4.71
C GLY A 94 2.63 -8.39 5.80
N ILE A 95 3.88 -8.83 5.62
CA ILE A 95 4.61 -9.58 6.66
C ILE A 95 4.74 -8.73 7.92
N HIS A 96 5.12 -7.46 7.78
CA HIS A 96 5.18 -6.56 8.92
C HIS A 96 3.83 -6.46 9.64
N ARG A 97 2.71 -6.29 8.93
CA ARG A 97 1.36 -6.25 9.56
C ARG A 97 1.07 -7.49 10.38
N PHE A 98 1.41 -8.66 9.85
CA PHE A 98 1.20 -9.90 10.56
C PHE A 98 2.05 -9.98 11.84
N LEU A 99 3.34 -9.65 11.72
CA LEU A 99 4.31 -9.79 12.81
C LEU A 99 4.06 -8.85 13.99
N ILE A 100 3.59 -7.61 13.76
CA ILE A 100 3.38 -6.65 14.85
C ILE A 100 2.23 -7.03 15.80
N ASP A 101 1.35 -7.93 15.37
CA ASP A 101 0.09 -8.21 16.04
C ASP A 101 -0.43 -9.57 15.57
N ILE A 102 0.34 -10.63 15.83
CA ILE A 102 0.11 -11.99 15.32
C ILE A 102 -1.29 -12.53 15.68
N ASN A 103 -1.78 -12.17 16.87
CA ASN A 103 -3.09 -12.59 17.37
C ASN A 103 -4.18 -11.53 17.17
N GLY A 104 -3.88 -10.49 16.38
CA GLY A 104 -4.81 -9.42 16.11
C GLY A 104 -5.96 -9.84 15.22
N ILE A 105 -7.16 -9.37 15.55
CA ILE A 105 -8.42 -9.73 14.88
C ILE A 105 -8.34 -9.52 13.37
N THR A 106 -7.72 -8.42 12.92
CA THR A 106 -7.56 -8.10 11.49
C THR A 106 -6.19 -8.43 10.92
N SER A 107 -5.28 -9.02 11.70
CA SER A 107 -3.87 -9.16 11.31
C SER A 107 -3.66 -10.03 10.08
N ALA A 108 -4.23 -11.25 10.10
CA ALA A 108 -4.19 -12.18 8.98
C ALA A 108 -4.89 -11.65 7.70
N PRO A 109 -6.17 -11.22 7.72
CA PRO A 109 -6.84 -10.72 6.52
C PRO A 109 -6.17 -9.47 5.93
N CYS A 110 -5.72 -8.54 6.78
CA CYS A 110 -4.99 -7.36 6.32
C CYS A 110 -3.66 -7.75 5.66
N ALA A 111 -2.89 -8.66 6.27
CA ALA A 111 -1.60 -9.11 5.72
C ALA A 111 -1.77 -9.79 4.35
N ILE A 112 -2.75 -10.71 4.25
CA ILE A 112 -3.07 -11.42 3.00
C ILE A 112 -3.46 -10.41 1.91
N THR A 113 -4.40 -9.51 2.21
CA THR A 113 -4.85 -8.51 1.23
C THR A 113 -3.73 -7.59 0.80
N THR A 114 -2.83 -7.21 1.72
CA THR A 114 -1.68 -6.38 1.41
C THR A 114 -0.75 -7.06 0.39
N ILE A 115 -0.45 -8.35 0.59
CA ILE A 115 0.38 -9.12 -0.34
C ILE A 115 -0.32 -9.24 -1.70
N ILE A 116 -1.62 -9.58 -1.71
CA ILE A 116 -2.44 -9.65 -2.94
C ILE A 116 -2.42 -8.31 -3.67
N SER A 117 -2.53 -7.18 -2.95
CA SER A 117 -2.50 -5.84 -3.54
C SER A 117 -1.19 -5.56 -4.27
N GLY A 118 -0.06 -6.10 -3.79
CA GLY A 118 1.24 -5.99 -4.45
C GLY A 118 1.27 -6.69 -5.80
N PHE A 119 0.74 -7.91 -5.87
CA PHE A 119 0.57 -8.65 -7.13
C PHE A 119 -0.44 -7.97 -8.06
N ALA A 120 -1.58 -7.54 -7.53
CA ALA A 120 -2.62 -6.84 -8.27
C ALA A 120 -2.10 -5.54 -8.89
N ALA A 121 -1.31 -4.77 -8.13
CA ALA A 121 -0.66 -3.55 -8.63
C ALA A 121 0.27 -3.83 -9.82
N GLY A 122 0.95 -4.99 -9.84
CA GLY A 122 1.76 -5.42 -10.97
C GLY A 122 0.94 -5.77 -12.22
N TYR A 123 -0.22 -6.40 -12.05
CA TYR A 123 -1.16 -6.61 -13.15
C TYR A 123 -1.69 -5.28 -13.69
N VAL A 124 -2.08 -4.36 -12.78
CA VAL A 124 -2.56 -3.01 -13.11
C VAL A 124 -1.48 -2.19 -13.83
N TYR A 125 -0.21 -2.34 -13.46
CA TYR A 125 0.92 -1.72 -14.15
C TYR A 125 0.97 -2.12 -15.63
N LYS A 126 0.80 -3.41 -15.94
CA LYS A 126 0.89 -3.95 -17.30
C LYS A 126 -0.25 -3.42 -18.18
N ILE A 127 -1.48 -3.42 -17.69
CA ILE A 127 -2.65 -2.92 -18.44
C ILE A 127 -2.63 -1.40 -18.61
N SER A 128 -2.15 -0.66 -17.60
CA SER A 128 -2.11 0.80 -17.64
C SER A 128 -0.94 1.35 -18.47
N SER A 129 0.11 0.56 -18.68
CA SER A 129 1.28 0.94 -19.49
C SER A 129 1.13 0.60 -20.97
N ASN A 130 0.13 -0.20 -21.36
CA ASN A 130 -0.09 -0.66 -22.74
C ASN A 130 -1.00 0.25 -23.60
N GLY A 131 -1.40 1.43 -23.12
CA GLY A 131 -2.24 2.35 -23.88
C GLY A 131 -2.10 3.80 -23.40
N ASN A 132 -2.80 4.73 -24.05
CA ASN A 132 -2.84 6.17 -23.71
C ASN A 132 -3.63 6.46 -22.39
N ASN A 133 -3.57 5.50 -21.48
CA ASN A 133 -4.42 5.38 -20.31
C ASN A 133 -3.83 6.16 -19.14
N SER A 134 -4.69 6.94 -18.50
CA SER A 134 -4.32 7.69 -17.32
C SER A 134 -4.10 6.74 -16.14
N LYS A 135 -2.83 6.45 -15.81
CA LYS A 135 -2.43 5.60 -14.67
C LYS A 135 -3.14 5.96 -13.36
N TRP A 136 -3.51 7.24 -13.18
CA TRP A 136 -4.27 7.70 -12.02
C TRP A 136 -5.69 7.10 -11.96
N LYS A 137 -6.38 6.92 -13.09
CA LYS A 137 -7.71 6.30 -13.13
C LYS A 137 -7.64 4.83 -12.73
N PHE A 138 -6.65 4.12 -13.27
CA PHE A 138 -6.39 2.73 -12.91
C PHE A 138 -6.02 2.61 -11.43
N GLY A 139 -5.16 3.50 -10.92
CA GLY A 139 -4.82 3.57 -9.50
C GLY A 139 -6.05 3.78 -8.60
N LEU A 140 -6.92 4.73 -8.96
CA LEU A 140 -8.14 5.02 -8.19
C LEU A 140 -9.06 3.80 -8.12
N TRP A 141 -9.45 3.23 -9.27
CA TRP A 141 -10.40 2.11 -9.31
C TRP A 141 -9.82 0.84 -8.68
N SER A 142 -8.56 0.53 -8.98
CA SER A 142 -7.92 -0.65 -8.39
C SER A 142 -7.70 -0.51 -6.89
N GLY A 143 -7.41 0.69 -6.39
CA GLY A 143 -7.34 0.98 -4.96
C GLY A 143 -8.68 0.75 -4.26
N ILE A 144 -9.79 1.28 -4.80
CA ILE A 144 -11.14 1.05 -4.26
C ILE A 144 -11.47 -0.45 -4.20
N ILE A 145 -11.17 -1.19 -5.27
CA ILE A 145 -11.40 -2.64 -5.33
C ILE A 145 -10.58 -3.35 -4.26
N MET A 146 -9.30 -3.00 -4.08
CA MET A 146 -8.44 -3.68 -3.12
C MET A 146 -8.77 -3.37 -1.66
N GLU A 147 -9.13 -2.12 -1.34
CA GLU A 147 -9.64 -1.75 -0.01
C GLU A 147 -10.97 -2.45 0.29
N SER A 148 -11.85 -2.57 -0.72
CA SER A 148 -13.12 -3.31 -0.58
C SER A 148 -12.87 -4.81 -0.35
N LEU A 149 -11.87 -5.38 -1.03
CA LEU A 149 -11.45 -6.76 -0.80
C LEU A 149 -10.87 -6.95 0.60
N GLU A 150 -10.14 -5.97 1.14
CA GLU A 150 -9.63 -6.04 2.52
C GLU A 150 -10.77 -6.12 3.52
N MET A 151 -11.78 -5.25 3.37
CA MET A 151 -12.97 -5.26 4.21
C MET A 151 -13.75 -6.57 4.09
N LEU A 152 -13.88 -7.12 2.88
CA LEU A 152 -14.52 -8.41 2.66
C LEU A 152 -13.76 -9.56 3.36
N LEU A 153 -12.42 -9.59 3.22
CA LEU A 153 -11.60 -10.62 3.87
C LEU A 153 -11.62 -10.48 5.39
N ILE A 154 -11.67 -9.26 5.93
CA ILE A 154 -11.88 -9.02 7.36
C ILE A 154 -13.19 -9.67 7.81
N LEU A 155 -14.31 -9.45 7.10
CA LEU A 155 -15.61 -10.02 7.45
C LEU A 155 -15.65 -11.56 7.37
N LEU A 156 -14.92 -12.15 6.43
CA LEU A 156 -14.90 -13.61 6.23
C LEU A 156 -13.99 -14.34 7.22
N ILE A 157 -12.87 -13.72 7.61
CA ILE A 157 -11.80 -14.39 8.36
C ILE A 157 -11.82 -14.02 9.85
N SER A 158 -12.16 -12.78 10.20
CA SER A 158 -11.99 -12.30 11.57
C SER A 158 -13.10 -12.82 12.49
N LYS A 159 -12.72 -13.49 13.58
CA LYS A 159 -13.61 -13.95 14.65
C LYS A 159 -12.99 -13.68 16.03
N PRO A 160 -13.77 -13.36 17.08
CA PRO A 160 -15.18 -12.97 17.05
C PRO A 160 -15.31 -11.51 16.59
N TYR A 161 -16.48 -11.16 16.04
CA TYR A 161 -16.83 -9.81 15.60
C TYR A 161 -17.36 -8.96 16.76
#